data_AF-A0A0F9I5W0-F1
#
_entry.id   AF-A0A0F9I5W0-F1
#
_cell.length_a   1.000
_cell.length_b   1.000
_cell.length_c   1.000
_cell.angle_alpha   90.00
_cell.angle_beta   90.00
_cell.angle_gamma   90.00
#
_symmetry.space_group_name_H-M   'P 1'
#
loop_
_entity.id
_entity.type
_entity.pdbx_description
1 polymer ?
#
loop_
_entity_poly.entity_id
_entity_poly.type
_entity_poly.pdbx_seq_one_letter_code
_entity_poly.pdbx_strand_id
1 'polypeptide(L)'
;MKEREMRPAVTQWLESQGLYCIYEILIGGAGYCDVVGFSFKSRTSRLIPPIEKIIAVELKMAKISDVHHQAKRNQPFVTESYAAMPADFVVRMRPQSIQKFEDSGVGLLAVERAVGIAVFPEKKIATSDKLRRKLWRYKLKLDKEATCAMSKYGAYRGHPIQMIDDVWVYSDTKESVASRKDRPCGSCGLANTAEGHDGCLGALKNLMNACCGHGNIREAYIQYVDSSCIRGEEARSIIDSLKEENDGVN
;
A
#
# COMPACT_ATOMS: atom_id res chain seq x y z
N MET A 1 18.08 -20.13 6.96
CA MET A 1 16.94 -19.51 6.28
C MET A 1 15.79 -20.50 6.25
N LYS A 2 14.56 -20.08 6.55
CA LYS A 2 13.31 -20.86 6.38
C LYS A 2 12.61 -20.43 5.10
N GLU A 3 11.71 -21.25 4.54
CA GLU A 3 10.98 -20.90 3.31
C GLU A 3 10.25 -19.56 3.43
N ARG A 4 9.60 -19.29 4.56
CA ARG A 4 8.91 -18.02 4.83
C ARG A 4 9.85 -16.81 4.92
N GLU A 5 11.11 -17.00 5.26
CA GLU A 5 12.10 -15.91 5.36
C GLU A 5 12.52 -15.38 3.97
N MET A 6 12.26 -16.13 2.90
CA MET A 6 12.48 -15.66 1.52
C MET A 6 11.36 -14.73 1.02
N ARG A 7 10.18 -14.73 1.66
CA ARG A 7 9.02 -13.95 1.19
C ARG A 7 9.31 -12.45 1.04
N PRO A 8 9.94 -11.75 2.00
CA PRO A 8 10.18 -10.31 1.87
C PRO A 8 11.00 -9.93 0.64
N ALA A 9 12.09 -10.67 0.35
CA ALA A 9 12.93 -10.41 -0.82
C ALA A 9 12.17 -10.66 -2.13
N VAL A 10 11.39 -11.74 -2.20
CA VAL A 10 10.54 -12.04 -3.37
C VAL A 10 9.45 -11.00 -3.56
N THR A 11 8.77 -10.58 -2.48
CA THR A 11 7.75 -9.52 -2.51
C THR A 11 8.36 -8.22 -3.00
N GLN A 12 9.51 -7.79 -2.46
CA GLN A 12 10.19 -6.57 -2.89
C GLN A 12 10.55 -6.61 -4.40
N TRP A 13 11.00 -7.77 -4.89
CA TRP A 13 11.30 -7.98 -6.31
C TRP A 13 10.06 -7.96 -7.22
N LEU A 14 8.92 -8.46 -6.74
CA LEU A 14 7.64 -8.36 -7.47
C LEU A 14 7.11 -6.93 -7.46
N GLU A 15 7.18 -6.24 -6.33
CA GLU A 15 6.76 -4.84 -6.17
C GLU A 15 7.63 -3.89 -7.01
N SER A 16 8.93 -4.14 -7.13
CA SER A 16 9.81 -3.36 -8.02
C SER A 16 9.44 -3.51 -9.50
N GLN A 17 8.61 -4.49 -9.85
CA GLN A 17 8.00 -4.65 -11.18
C GLN A 17 6.59 -4.05 -11.28
N GLY A 18 6.14 -3.31 -10.26
CA GLY A 18 4.81 -2.69 -10.22
C GLY A 18 3.68 -3.68 -9.93
N LEU A 19 3.96 -4.82 -9.30
CA LEU A 19 2.97 -5.87 -9.02
C LEU A 19 2.42 -5.77 -7.59
N TYR A 20 1.14 -6.09 -7.44
CA TYR A 20 0.55 -6.39 -6.13
C TYR A 20 0.95 -7.80 -5.70
N CYS A 21 1.22 -8.00 -4.41
CA CYS A 21 1.63 -9.29 -3.88
C CYS A 21 0.56 -9.93 -2.98
N ILE A 22 0.43 -11.25 -3.07
CA ILE A 22 -0.38 -12.06 -2.17
C ILE A 22 0.31 -13.37 -1.84
N TYR A 23 0.09 -13.86 -0.62
CA TYR A 23 0.66 -15.12 -0.12
C TYR A 23 -0.36 -16.25 -0.08
N GLU A 24 0.12 -17.49 -0.20
CA GLU A 24 -0.63 -18.72 0.03
C GLU A 24 -2.00 -18.71 -0.68
N ILE A 25 -1.99 -18.42 -1.99
CA ILE A 25 -3.20 -18.33 -2.81
C ILE A 25 -3.37 -19.58 -3.67
N LEU A 26 -4.58 -20.16 -3.64
CA LEU A 26 -4.98 -21.18 -4.62
C LEU A 26 -5.01 -20.59 -6.04
N ILE A 27 -4.14 -21.09 -6.92
CA ILE A 27 -4.05 -20.72 -8.35
C ILE A 27 -4.77 -21.77 -9.18
N GLY A 28 -6.01 -21.49 -9.58
CA GLY A 28 -6.78 -22.39 -10.45
C GLY A 28 -6.85 -23.82 -9.89
N GLY A 29 -6.44 -24.79 -10.69
CA GLY A 29 -6.32 -26.22 -10.30
C GLY A 29 -4.90 -26.65 -9.92
N ALA A 30 -3.92 -25.73 -9.86
CA ALA A 30 -2.53 -26.06 -9.57
C ALA A 30 -2.26 -26.33 -8.08
N GLY A 31 -3.11 -25.80 -7.19
CA GLY A 31 -2.90 -25.84 -5.74
C GLY A 31 -2.56 -24.47 -5.17
N TYR A 32 -2.13 -24.43 -3.91
CA TYR A 32 -1.66 -23.23 -3.26
C TYR A 32 -0.25 -22.90 -3.74
N CYS A 33 -0.02 -21.62 -4.05
CA CYS A 33 1.30 -21.08 -4.36
C CYS A 33 1.74 -20.13 -3.25
N ASP A 34 3.02 -20.15 -2.92
CA ASP A 34 3.58 -19.38 -1.81
C ASP A 34 3.44 -17.87 -1.97
N VAL A 35 3.84 -17.33 -3.13
CA VAL A 35 3.78 -15.91 -3.45
C VAL A 35 3.27 -15.71 -4.88
N VAL A 36 2.31 -14.80 -5.04
CA VAL A 36 1.81 -14.39 -6.36
C VAL A 36 1.90 -12.88 -6.49
N GLY A 37 2.62 -12.43 -7.52
CA GLY A 37 2.61 -11.05 -7.99
C GLY A 37 1.61 -10.88 -9.12
N PHE A 38 0.84 -9.80 -9.17
CA PHE A 38 -0.09 -9.55 -10.26
C PHE A 38 -0.30 -8.06 -10.56
N SER A 39 -0.65 -7.75 -11.81
CA SER A 39 -1.12 -6.44 -12.24
C SER A 39 -2.33 -6.56 -13.17
N PHE A 40 -3.04 -5.44 -13.30
CA PHE A 40 -4.19 -5.29 -14.16
C PHE A 40 -3.93 -4.17 -15.15
N LYS A 41 -4.43 -4.31 -16.37
CA LYS A 41 -4.45 -3.18 -17.31
C LYS A 41 -5.28 -2.02 -16.74
N SER A 42 -5.03 -0.82 -17.26
CA SER A 42 -5.83 0.36 -16.93
C SER A 42 -7.32 0.09 -17.10
N ARG A 43 -8.10 0.55 -16.13
CA ARG A 43 -9.55 0.36 -16.12
C ARG A 43 -10.20 1.36 -17.08
N THR A 44 -10.80 0.85 -18.16
CA THR A 44 -11.53 1.66 -19.15
C THR A 44 -13.04 1.64 -18.96
N SER A 45 -13.56 0.75 -18.10
CA SER A 45 -15.01 0.60 -17.89
C SER A 45 -15.34 0.07 -16.49
N ARG A 46 -16.63 -0.16 -16.22
CA ARG A 46 -17.09 -0.78 -14.96
C ARG A 46 -16.64 -2.22 -14.80
N LEU A 47 -16.28 -2.91 -15.88
CA LEU A 47 -15.81 -4.30 -15.84
C LEU A 47 -14.47 -4.43 -15.11
N ILE A 48 -14.20 -5.63 -14.60
CA ILE A 48 -12.89 -5.98 -14.05
C ILE A 48 -11.87 -5.91 -15.20
N PRO A 49 -10.78 -5.12 -15.08
CA PRO A 49 -9.79 -5.03 -16.13
C PRO A 49 -9.18 -6.41 -16.44
N PRO A 50 -8.69 -6.64 -17.67
CA PRO A 50 -7.87 -7.81 -17.96
C PRO A 50 -6.64 -7.86 -17.06
N ILE A 51 -6.22 -9.08 -16.67
CA ILE A 51 -4.90 -9.28 -16.06
C ILE A 51 -3.86 -8.85 -17.09
N GLU A 52 -2.91 -8.03 -16.68
CA GLU A 52 -1.76 -7.67 -17.50
C GLU A 52 -0.61 -8.63 -17.26
N LYS A 53 -0.26 -8.85 -15.98
CA LYS A 53 0.82 -9.76 -15.58
C LYS A 53 0.38 -10.56 -14.34
N ILE A 54 0.78 -11.82 -14.28
CA ILE A 54 0.65 -12.64 -13.07
C ILE A 54 1.85 -13.59 -12.97
N ILE A 55 2.61 -13.46 -11.89
CA ILE A 55 3.80 -14.24 -11.59
C ILE A 55 3.50 -15.13 -10.40
N ALA A 56 3.64 -16.44 -10.57
CA ALA A 56 3.66 -17.39 -9.45
C ALA A 56 5.10 -17.69 -9.03
N VAL A 57 5.37 -17.69 -7.73
CA VAL A 57 6.68 -18.03 -7.18
C VAL A 57 6.50 -19.09 -6.09
N GLU A 58 7.04 -20.28 -6.33
CA GLU A 58 7.09 -21.36 -5.34
C GLU A 58 8.42 -21.34 -4.57
N LEU A 59 8.37 -21.39 -3.25
CA LEU A 59 9.54 -21.27 -2.38
C LEU A 59 9.98 -22.65 -1.89
N LYS A 60 11.27 -22.96 -1.97
CA LYS A 60 11.80 -24.20 -1.37
C LYS A 60 13.23 -24.06 -0.89
N MET A 61 13.54 -24.68 0.25
CA MET A 61 14.91 -24.63 0.78
C MET A 61 15.92 -25.44 -0.03
N ALA A 62 15.55 -26.66 -0.44
CA ALA A 62 16.50 -27.58 -1.08
C ALA A 62 15.88 -28.65 -2.00
N LYS A 63 14.55 -28.86 -1.95
CA LYS A 63 13.89 -29.94 -2.71
C LYS A 63 13.62 -29.53 -4.15
N ILE A 64 14.63 -29.67 -5.01
CA ILE A 64 14.59 -29.27 -6.43
C ILE A 64 13.41 -29.91 -7.18
N SER A 65 13.16 -31.21 -6.99
CA SER A 65 12.07 -31.93 -7.67
C SER A 65 10.70 -31.34 -7.32
N ASP A 66 10.48 -31.05 -6.04
CA ASP A 66 9.20 -30.62 -5.53
C ASP A 66 8.90 -29.20 -6.03
N VAL A 67 9.86 -28.28 -5.87
CA VAL A 67 9.69 -26.89 -6.30
C VAL A 67 9.52 -26.78 -7.81
N HIS A 68 10.27 -27.58 -8.58
CA HIS A 68 10.13 -27.65 -10.04
C HIS A 68 8.74 -28.14 -10.44
N HIS A 69 8.28 -29.24 -9.84
CA HIS A 69 6.97 -29.81 -10.12
C HIS A 69 5.83 -28.83 -9.79
N GLN A 70 5.89 -28.18 -8.62
CA GLN A 70 4.90 -27.20 -8.18
C GLN A 70 4.89 -25.96 -9.08
N ALA A 71 6.06 -25.38 -9.37
CA ALA A 71 6.17 -24.23 -10.28
C ALA A 71 5.69 -24.58 -11.70
N LYS A 72 6.02 -25.76 -12.22
CA LYS A 72 5.53 -26.24 -13.53
C LYS A 72 4.00 -26.35 -13.56
N ARG A 73 3.38 -26.85 -12.48
CA ARG A 73 1.91 -26.95 -12.36
C ARG A 73 1.20 -25.60 -12.39
N ASN A 74 1.86 -24.51 -11.97
CA ASN A 74 1.29 -23.16 -11.99
C ASN A 74 1.20 -22.57 -13.41
N GLN A 75 2.10 -22.97 -14.33
CA GLN A 75 2.25 -22.37 -15.67
C GLN A 75 0.96 -22.21 -16.49
N PRO A 76 -0.02 -23.15 -16.48
CA PRO A 76 -1.25 -22.98 -17.26
C PRO A 76 -2.14 -21.82 -16.80
N PHE A 77 -1.88 -21.26 -15.62
CA PHE A 77 -2.75 -20.25 -14.99
C PHE A 77 -2.09 -18.88 -14.86
N VAL A 78 -0.79 -18.76 -15.17
CA VAL A 78 0.01 -17.57 -14.92
C VAL A 78 0.81 -17.14 -16.15
N THR A 79 1.27 -15.89 -16.20
CA THR A 79 2.08 -15.40 -17.30
C THR A 79 3.53 -15.86 -17.17
N GLU A 80 4.02 -15.94 -15.94
CA GLU A 80 5.36 -16.42 -15.59
C GLU A 80 5.28 -17.28 -14.33
N SER A 81 6.07 -18.35 -14.27
CA SER A 81 6.16 -19.22 -13.11
C SER A 81 7.63 -19.43 -12.73
N TYR A 82 7.94 -19.21 -11.45
CA TYR A 82 9.29 -19.33 -10.91
C TYR A 82 9.32 -20.33 -9.76
N ALA A 83 10.43 -21.05 -9.68
CA ALA A 83 10.93 -21.64 -8.44
C ALA A 83 11.91 -20.66 -7.79
N ALA A 84 11.85 -20.53 -6.48
CA ALA A 84 12.78 -19.69 -5.71
C ALA A 84 13.42 -20.50 -4.59
N MET A 85 14.74 -20.40 -4.53
CA MET A 85 15.57 -21.14 -3.56
C MET A 85 16.67 -20.22 -3.02
N PRO A 86 17.28 -20.55 -1.86
CA PRO A 86 18.40 -19.79 -1.33
C PRO A 86 19.54 -19.65 -2.35
N ALA A 87 20.13 -18.46 -2.46
CA ALA A 87 21.15 -18.16 -3.46
C ALA A 87 22.37 -19.09 -3.34
N ASP A 88 22.82 -19.38 -2.11
CA ASP A 88 23.95 -20.29 -1.86
C ASP A 88 23.65 -21.73 -2.32
N PHE A 89 22.38 -22.15 -2.25
CA PHE A 89 21.94 -23.45 -2.77
C PHE A 89 21.95 -23.44 -4.30
N VAL A 90 21.38 -22.40 -4.93
CA VAL A 90 21.33 -22.28 -6.39
C VAL A 90 22.73 -22.31 -7.02
N VAL A 91 23.69 -21.60 -6.42
CA VAL A 91 25.10 -21.58 -6.89
C VAL A 91 25.74 -22.97 -6.89
N ARG A 92 25.33 -23.86 -5.98
CA ARG A 92 25.85 -25.23 -5.87
C ARG A 92 25.05 -26.26 -6.69
N MET A 93 24.01 -25.84 -7.40
CA MET A 93 23.19 -26.76 -8.20
C MET A 93 24.03 -27.34 -9.35
N ARG A 94 23.80 -28.64 -9.63
CA ARG A 94 24.42 -29.29 -10.78
C ARG A 94 23.84 -28.69 -12.07
N PRO A 95 24.62 -28.56 -13.16
CA PRO A 95 24.11 -28.05 -14.44
C PRO A 95 22.86 -28.77 -14.93
N GLN A 96 22.80 -30.10 -14.77
CA GLN A 96 21.62 -30.89 -15.17
C GLN A 96 20.36 -30.55 -14.36
N SER A 97 20.51 -30.04 -13.14
CA SER A 97 19.39 -29.57 -12.34
C SER A 97 18.88 -28.22 -12.83
N ILE A 98 19.76 -27.32 -13.27
CA ILE A 98 19.41 -26.01 -13.84
C ILE A 98 18.71 -26.22 -15.19
N GLN A 99 19.25 -27.10 -16.05
CA GLN A 99 18.68 -27.42 -17.36
C GLN A 99 17.21 -27.87 -17.27
N LYS A 100 16.83 -28.59 -16.21
CA LYS A 100 15.42 -28.99 -16.00
C LYS A 100 14.46 -27.81 -15.90
N PHE A 101 14.90 -26.68 -15.33
CA PHE A 101 14.08 -25.47 -15.25
C PHE A 101 13.92 -24.86 -16.64
N GLU A 102 15.03 -24.69 -17.35
CA GLU A 102 15.08 -24.20 -18.74
C GLU A 102 14.19 -25.02 -19.67
N ASP A 103 14.39 -26.34 -19.72
CA ASP A 103 13.63 -27.27 -20.58
C ASP A 103 12.12 -27.26 -20.29
N SER A 104 11.72 -26.83 -19.10
CA SER A 104 10.32 -26.75 -18.69
C SER A 104 9.71 -25.36 -18.84
N GLY A 105 10.50 -24.35 -19.19
CA GLY A 105 10.09 -22.95 -19.20
C GLY A 105 9.77 -22.37 -17.82
N VAL A 106 10.25 -22.99 -16.74
CA VAL A 106 10.11 -22.49 -15.36
C VAL A 106 11.32 -21.63 -15.04
N GLY A 107 11.10 -20.42 -14.53
CA GLY A 107 12.20 -19.56 -14.09
C GLY A 107 12.80 -20.02 -12.77
N LEU A 108 14.05 -19.67 -12.50
CA LEU A 108 14.75 -19.98 -11.25
C LEU A 108 15.28 -18.70 -10.61
N LEU A 109 14.85 -18.44 -9.38
CA LEU A 109 15.28 -17.30 -8.57
C LEU A 109 16.25 -17.77 -7.48
N ALA A 110 17.38 -17.06 -7.39
CA ALA A 110 18.34 -17.16 -6.30
C ALA A 110 18.03 -16.08 -5.27
N VAL A 111 17.55 -16.47 -4.09
CA VAL A 111 17.06 -15.54 -3.06
C VAL A 111 18.04 -15.44 -1.90
N GLU A 112 18.43 -14.22 -1.58
CA GLU A 112 19.14 -13.88 -0.33
C GLU A 112 18.50 -12.62 0.28
N ARG A 113 19.25 -11.53 0.43
CA ARG A 113 18.70 -10.19 0.75
C ARG A 113 18.04 -9.54 -0.46
N ALA A 114 18.47 -9.94 -1.66
CA ALA A 114 17.91 -9.55 -2.94
C ALA A 114 17.64 -10.80 -3.78
N VAL A 115 16.88 -10.62 -4.88
CA VAL A 115 16.56 -11.68 -5.83
C VAL A 115 17.47 -11.56 -7.05
N GLY A 116 18.24 -12.61 -7.32
CA GLY A 116 18.92 -12.84 -8.60
C GLY A 116 18.11 -13.78 -9.49
N ILE A 117 18.14 -13.55 -10.80
CA ILE A 117 17.49 -14.44 -11.79
C ILE A 117 18.57 -15.38 -12.35
N ALA A 118 18.42 -16.68 -12.10
CA ALA A 118 19.31 -17.71 -12.64
C ALA A 118 18.77 -18.29 -13.96
N VAL A 119 17.45 -18.40 -14.10
CA VAL A 119 16.78 -18.86 -15.33
C VAL A 119 15.56 -17.98 -15.58
N PHE A 120 15.40 -17.49 -16.82
CA PHE A 120 14.21 -16.77 -17.24
C PHE A 120 13.09 -17.75 -17.65
N PRO A 121 11.83 -17.51 -17.26
CA PRO A 121 10.71 -18.36 -17.63
C PRO A 121 10.26 -18.10 -19.06
N GLU A 122 9.53 -19.07 -19.63
CA GLU A 122 8.72 -18.81 -20.82
C GLU A 122 7.50 -17.97 -20.46
N LYS A 123 7.22 -16.96 -21.29
CA LYS A 123 6.03 -16.11 -21.13
C LYS A 123 4.80 -16.78 -21.72
N LYS A 124 3.71 -16.81 -20.97
CA LYS A 124 2.40 -17.34 -21.40
C LYS A 124 1.29 -16.30 -21.21
N ILE A 125 0.16 -16.50 -21.87
CA ILE A 125 -1.03 -15.66 -21.66
C ILE A 125 -1.91 -16.36 -20.61
N ALA A 126 -2.13 -15.70 -19.47
CA ALA A 126 -3.03 -16.21 -18.44
C ALA A 126 -4.49 -15.95 -18.82
N THR A 127 -5.35 -16.98 -18.76
CA THR A 127 -6.73 -16.91 -19.29
C THR A 127 -7.84 -17.18 -18.27
N SER A 128 -7.52 -17.43 -17.00
CA SER A 128 -8.56 -17.84 -16.04
C SER A 128 -9.39 -16.67 -15.50
N ASP A 129 -10.64 -16.58 -15.96
CA ASP A 129 -11.62 -15.61 -15.51
C ASP A 129 -11.94 -15.69 -14.01
N LYS A 130 -11.93 -16.91 -13.46
CA LYS A 130 -12.11 -17.17 -12.03
C LYS A 130 -10.95 -16.58 -11.22
N LEU A 131 -9.72 -16.77 -11.67
CA LEU A 131 -8.53 -16.21 -11.03
C LEU A 131 -8.52 -14.68 -11.11
N ARG A 132 -8.88 -14.12 -12.27
CA ARG A 132 -9.05 -12.66 -12.48
C ARG A 132 -9.98 -12.03 -11.45
N ARG A 133 -11.18 -12.58 -11.27
CA ARG A 133 -12.15 -12.08 -10.26
C ARG A 133 -11.59 -12.18 -8.84
N LYS A 134 -10.89 -13.27 -8.52
CA LYS A 134 -10.29 -13.48 -7.20
C LYS A 134 -9.22 -12.43 -6.91
N LEU A 135 -8.27 -12.24 -7.83
CA LEU A 135 -7.19 -11.26 -7.69
C LEU A 135 -7.73 -9.82 -7.64
N TRP A 136 -8.79 -9.52 -8.39
CA TRP A 136 -9.40 -8.19 -8.35
C TRP A 136 -9.96 -7.84 -6.95
N ARG A 137 -10.60 -8.80 -6.27
CA ARG A 137 -11.07 -8.60 -4.89
C ARG A 137 -9.92 -8.31 -3.93
N TYR A 138 -8.80 -9.02 -4.09
CA TYR A 138 -7.61 -8.75 -3.31
C TYR A 138 -7.04 -7.37 -3.59
N LYS A 139 -6.95 -6.96 -4.86
CA LYS A 139 -6.54 -5.61 -5.23
C LYS A 139 -7.39 -4.55 -4.52
N LEU A 140 -8.72 -4.67 -4.59
CA LEU A 140 -9.62 -3.72 -3.92
C LEU A 140 -9.43 -3.68 -2.41
N LYS A 141 -9.16 -4.84 -1.78
CA LYS A 141 -8.84 -4.91 -0.36
C LYS A 141 -7.53 -4.19 -0.05
N LEU A 142 -6.47 -4.46 -0.81
CA LEU A 142 -5.16 -3.81 -0.66
C LEU A 142 -5.25 -2.30 -0.91
N ASP A 143 -5.99 -1.86 -1.93
CA ASP A 143 -6.22 -0.44 -2.20
C ASP A 143 -6.95 0.24 -1.02
N LYS A 144 -7.94 -0.44 -0.43
CA LYS A 144 -8.66 0.06 0.75
C LYS A 144 -7.74 0.13 1.96
N GLU A 145 -6.92 -0.88 2.18
CA GLU A 145 -5.92 -0.91 3.27
C GLU A 145 -4.86 0.16 3.06
N ALA A 146 -4.37 0.38 1.84
CA ALA A 146 -3.44 1.44 1.49
C ALA A 146 -4.09 2.82 1.68
N THR A 147 -5.34 3.01 1.27
CA THR A 147 -6.08 4.25 1.49
C THR A 147 -6.28 4.51 2.98
N CYS A 148 -6.59 3.47 3.76
CA CYS A 148 -6.71 3.55 5.21
C CYS A 148 -5.35 3.82 5.88
N ALA A 149 -4.27 3.21 5.38
CA ALA A 149 -2.91 3.49 5.86
C ALA A 149 -2.45 4.91 5.46
N MET A 150 -2.92 5.46 4.34
CA MET A 150 -2.74 6.85 3.98
C MET A 150 -3.63 7.80 4.80
N SER A 151 -4.74 7.32 5.37
CA SER A 151 -5.47 8.05 6.42
C SER A 151 -4.69 8.21 7.73
N LYS A 152 -3.49 7.60 7.84
CA LYS A 152 -2.53 7.89 8.90
C LYS A 152 -1.79 9.21 8.68
N TYR A 153 -2.13 10.02 7.69
CA TYR A 153 -1.62 11.36 7.54
C TYR A 153 -2.77 12.37 7.65
N GLY A 154 -2.49 13.49 8.29
CA GLY A 154 -3.44 14.59 8.44
C GLY A 154 -2.70 15.91 8.56
N ALA A 155 -3.44 16.96 8.92
CA ALA A 155 -2.86 18.23 9.30
C ALA A 155 -3.48 18.71 10.62
N TYR A 156 -2.65 19.26 11.50
CA TYR A 156 -3.08 19.93 12.71
C TYR A 156 -2.41 21.29 12.79
N ARG A 157 -3.22 22.35 12.82
CA ARG A 157 -2.74 23.74 12.82
C ARG A 157 -1.77 24.04 11.67
N GLY A 158 -2.08 23.57 10.47
CA GLY A 158 -1.23 23.73 9.29
C GLY A 158 0.08 22.95 9.30
N HIS A 159 0.34 22.08 10.29
CA HIS A 159 1.48 21.17 10.28
C HIS A 159 1.05 19.76 9.86
N PRO A 160 1.80 19.08 8.99
CA PRO A 160 1.57 17.67 8.70
C PRO A 160 1.70 16.82 9.96
N ILE A 161 0.73 15.95 10.18
CA ILE A 161 0.73 14.97 11.27
C ILE A 161 0.62 13.57 10.69
N GLN A 162 1.11 12.58 11.44
CA GLN A 162 0.99 11.18 11.10
C GLN A 162 0.63 10.31 12.32
N MET A 163 -0.09 9.21 12.11
CA MET A 163 -0.43 8.24 13.15
C MET A 163 0.69 7.20 13.29
N ILE A 164 1.35 7.17 14.45
CA ILE A 164 2.34 6.16 14.83
C ILE A 164 1.83 5.50 16.11
N ASP A 165 1.70 4.17 16.10
CA ASP A 165 1.26 3.38 17.27
C ASP A 165 -0.02 3.95 17.92
N ASP A 166 -1.02 4.26 17.09
CA ASP A 166 -2.31 4.86 17.48
C ASP A 166 -2.21 6.24 18.16
N VAL A 167 -1.10 6.95 17.99
CA VAL A 167 -0.89 8.33 18.42
C VAL A 167 -0.63 9.25 17.23
N TRP A 168 -1.36 10.35 17.15
CA TRP A 168 -1.05 11.43 16.21
C TRP A 168 0.19 12.18 16.67
N VAL A 169 1.23 12.18 15.83
CA VAL A 169 2.47 12.92 16.03
C VAL A 169 2.70 13.89 14.88
N TYR A 170 3.43 14.97 15.12
CA TYR A 170 3.85 15.82 14.02
C TYR A 170 4.88 15.11 13.15
N SER A 171 4.73 15.22 11.84
CA SER A 171 5.61 14.50 10.90
C SER A 171 7.07 14.96 10.99
N ASP A 172 7.32 16.19 11.41
CA ASP A 172 8.66 16.80 11.49
C ASP A 172 9.39 16.49 12.80
N THR A 173 8.74 16.69 13.94
CA THR A 173 9.35 16.55 15.27
C THR A 173 9.14 15.17 15.88
N LYS A 174 8.18 14.40 15.36
CA LYS A 174 7.68 13.15 15.94
C LYS A 174 7.11 13.30 17.36
N GLU A 175 6.91 14.53 17.83
CA GLU A 175 6.25 14.82 19.11
C GLU A 175 4.75 14.57 18.98
N SER A 176 4.12 14.09 20.05
CA SER A 176 2.66 13.91 20.10
C SER A 176 1.94 15.24 19.94
N VAL A 177 0.92 15.27 19.08
CA VAL A 177 0.04 16.44 18.90
C VAL A 177 -0.56 16.88 20.23
N ALA A 178 -0.95 15.92 21.09
CA ALA A 178 -1.53 16.18 22.39
C ALA A 178 -0.58 16.92 23.36
N SER A 179 0.73 16.76 23.19
CA SER A 179 1.76 17.38 24.05
C SER A 179 2.10 18.83 23.64
N ARG A 180 1.70 19.27 22.44
CA ARG A 180 2.09 20.56 21.85
C ARG A 180 0.86 21.35 21.41
N LYS A 181 -0.05 21.59 22.37
CA LYS A 181 -1.31 22.32 22.15
C LYS A 181 -1.10 23.80 21.79
N ASP A 182 0.04 24.36 22.16
CA ASP A 182 0.39 25.77 21.91
C ASP A 182 1.27 25.97 20.68
N ARG A 183 1.45 24.95 19.86
CA ARG A 183 2.22 25.07 18.61
C ARG A 183 1.52 26.10 17.70
N PRO A 184 2.21 27.17 17.27
CA PRO A 184 1.66 28.15 16.33
C PRO A 184 1.35 27.49 14.98
N CYS A 185 0.43 28.07 14.22
CA CYS A 185 0.09 27.54 12.91
C CYS A 185 1.30 27.53 11.96
N GLY A 186 1.49 26.43 11.23
CA GLY A 186 2.62 26.27 10.31
C GLY A 186 2.60 27.23 9.13
N SER A 187 1.42 27.73 8.76
CA SER A 187 1.25 28.67 7.65
C SER A 187 1.17 30.12 8.11
N CYS A 188 0.34 30.40 9.13
CA CYS A 188 0.04 31.78 9.54
C CYS A 188 0.95 32.28 10.69
N GLY A 189 1.62 31.38 11.41
CA GLY A 189 2.49 31.72 12.55
C GLY A 189 1.77 32.23 13.79
N LEU A 190 0.43 32.37 13.76
CA LEU A 190 -0.34 32.84 14.91
C LEU A 190 -0.31 31.80 16.03
N ALA A 191 -0.07 32.30 17.24
CA ALA A 191 -0.18 31.55 18.49
C ALA A 191 -1.65 31.40 18.90
N ASN A 192 -1.90 30.69 20.01
CA ASN A 192 -3.24 30.63 20.59
C ASN A 192 -3.73 32.01 21.04
N THR A 193 -5.05 32.21 21.01
CA THR A 193 -5.68 33.34 21.69
C THR A 193 -5.47 33.24 23.20
N ALA A 194 -5.74 34.31 23.94
CA ALA A 194 -5.59 34.31 25.40
C ALA A 194 -6.47 33.25 26.10
N GLU A 195 -7.59 32.89 25.47
CA GLU A 195 -8.54 31.86 25.89
C GLU A 195 -8.10 30.44 25.49
N GLY A 196 -6.99 30.30 24.76
CA GLY A 196 -6.43 29.02 24.32
C GLY A 196 -6.95 28.51 22.97
N HIS A 197 -7.69 29.31 22.21
CA HIS A 197 -8.20 28.93 20.89
C HIS A 197 -7.14 29.06 19.79
N ASP A 198 -7.30 28.33 18.69
CA ASP A 198 -6.42 28.45 17.53
C ASP A 198 -6.43 29.89 16.98
N GLY A 199 -5.26 30.54 16.89
CA GLY A 199 -5.19 31.94 16.48
C GLY A 199 -5.65 32.21 15.06
N CYS A 200 -5.59 31.24 14.14
CA CYS A 200 -6.13 31.44 12.80
C CYS A 200 -7.67 31.27 12.78
N LEU A 201 -8.33 30.72 13.81
CA LEU A 201 -9.78 30.44 13.83
C LEU A 201 -10.56 31.24 14.88
N GLY A 202 -10.00 31.46 16.07
CA GLY A 202 -10.71 31.98 17.22
C GLY A 202 -11.72 30.99 17.81
N ALA A 203 -12.72 31.51 18.53
CA ALA A 203 -13.79 30.72 19.14
C ALA A 203 -14.95 30.51 18.15
N LEU A 204 -15.02 29.35 17.49
CA LEU A 204 -16.12 29.00 16.60
C LEU A 204 -17.17 28.15 17.33
N LYS A 205 -18.44 28.60 17.35
CA LYS A 205 -19.53 27.91 18.05
C LYS A 205 -19.96 26.65 17.30
N ASN A 206 -20.42 25.64 18.04
CA ASN A 206 -20.98 24.38 17.53
C ASN A 206 -20.01 23.50 16.70
N LEU A 207 -18.71 23.77 16.74
CA LEU A 207 -17.70 22.95 16.07
C LEU A 207 -16.94 22.11 17.11
N MET A 208 -16.65 20.85 16.76
CA MET A 208 -15.76 20.00 17.55
C MET A 208 -14.29 20.32 17.25
N ASN A 209 -13.98 20.54 15.98
CA ASN A 209 -12.64 20.88 15.49
C ASN A 209 -12.74 21.57 14.12
N ALA A 210 -11.75 22.38 13.76
CA ALA A 210 -11.68 22.98 12.43
C ALA A 210 -10.23 23.30 12.04
N CYS A 211 -10.00 23.46 10.74
CA CYS A 211 -8.79 24.02 10.17
C CYS A 211 -9.18 24.99 9.05
N CYS A 212 -8.61 26.19 9.07
CA CYS A 212 -8.86 27.21 8.05
C CYS A 212 -8.27 26.87 6.68
N GLY A 213 -7.37 25.88 6.59
CA GLY A 213 -6.68 25.54 5.34
C GLY A 213 -5.75 26.64 4.82
N HIS A 214 -5.26 27.54 5.70
CA HIS A 214 -4.29 28.54 5.28
C HIS A 214 -3.06 27.88 4.65
N GLY A 215 -2.74 28.27 3.41
CA GLY A 215 -1.65 27.70 2.61
C GLY A 215 -2.11 26.62 1.62
N ASN A 216 -3.17 25.86 1.94
CA ASN A 216 -3.77 24.88 1.03
C ASN A 216 -5.26 24.73 1.33
N ILE A 217 -6.10 25.38 0.53
CA ILE A 217 -7.56 25.38 0.72
C ILE A 217 -8.17 23.98 0.76
N ARG A 218 -7.54 23.00 0.08
CA ARG A 218 -7.99 21.59 0.08
C ARG A 218 -7.85 20.92 1.44
N GLU A 219 -7.06 21.50 2.33
CA GLU A 219 -6.87 21.03 3.71
C GLU A 219 -7.81 21.71 4.70
N ALA A 220 -8.60 22.70 4.27
CA ALA A 220 -9.63 23.27 5.12
C ALA A 220 -10.65 22.19 5.50
N TYR A 221 -11.06 22.17 6.76
CA TYR A 221 -12.12 21.28 7.22
C TYR A 221 -12.85 21.83 8.43
N ILE A 222 -14.10 21.39 8.57
CA ILE A 222 -14.91 21.54 9.77
C ILE A 222 -15.29 20.13 10.21
N GLN A 223 -15.20 19.86 11.51
CA GLN A 223 -15.75 18.67 12.14
C GLN A 223 -16.78 19.08 13.19
N TYR A 224 -18.00 18.61 13.04
CA TYR A 224 -19.08 18.84 13.98
C TYR A 224 -19.07 17.81 15.11
N VAL A 225 -19.84 18.08 16.17
CA VAL A 225 -19.94 17.22 17.36
C VAL A 225 -20.52 15.84 17.03
N ASP A 226 -21.36 15.75 16.00
CA ASP A 226 -21.90 14.48 15.46
C ASP A 226 -20.90 13.71 14.59
N SER A 227 -19.65 14.17 14.51
CA SER A 227 -18.57 13.63 13.68
C SER A 227 -18.73 13.81 12.17
N SER A 228 -19.78 14.51 11.70
CA SER A 228 -19.86 14.91 10.29
C SER A 228 -18.74 15.91 9.95
N CYS A 229 -18.30 15.90 8.68
CA CYS A 229 -17.15 16.69 8.25
C CYS A 229 -17.38 17.34 6.88
N ILE A 230 -17.10 18.63 6.81
CA ILE A 230 -17.06 19.43 5.56
C ILE A 230 -15.59 19.75 5.28
N ARG A 231 -15.19 19.77 4.00
CA ARG A 231 -13.79 19.99 3.60
C ARG A 231 -13.67 20.94 2.42
N GLY A 232 -12.47 21.47 2.22
CA GLY A 232 -12.13 22.29 1.06
C GLY A 232 -12.76 23.69 1.11
N GLU A 233 -13.09 24.21 -0.07
CA GLU A 233 -13.66 25.55 -0.25
C GLU A 233 -14.93 25.77 0.59
N GLU A 234 -15.80 24.76 0.67
CA GLU A 234 -17.04 24.84 1.44
C GLU A 234 -16.78 25.04 2.93
N ALA A 235 -15.81 24.31 3.49
CA ALA A 235 -15.40 24.46 4.88
C ALA A 235 -14.83 25.87 5.14
N ARG A 236 -14.07 26.41 4.20
CA ARG A 236 -13.51 27.76 4.31
C ARG A 236 -14.60 28.81 4.35
N SER A 237 -15.55 28.76 3.42
CA SER A 237 -16.67 29.70 3.37
C SER A 237 -17.47 29.71 4.66
N ILE A 238 -17.77 28.53 5.22
CA ILE A 238 -18.49 28.43 6.51
C ILE A 238 -17.67 29.01 7.65
N ILE A 239 -16.36 28.74 7.72
CA ILE A 239 -15.48 29.33 8.75
C ILE A 239 -15.49 30.85 8.68
N ASP A 240 -15.42 31.40 7.47
CA ASP A 240 -15.38 32.85 7.29
C ASP A 240 -16.70 33.50 7.70
N SER A 241 -17.86 32.92 7.34
CA SER A 241 -19.16 33.38 7.83
C SER A 241 -19.30 33.31 9.36
N LEU A 242 -18.82 32.23 10.00
CA LEU A 242 -18.85 32.10 11.46
C LEU A 242 -17.98 33.13 12.18
N LYS A 243 -16.91 33.60 11.53
CA LYS A 243 -16.05 34.67 12.08
C LYS A 243 -16.76 36.02 12.00
N GLU A 244 -17.36 36.33 10.86
CA GLU A 244 -18.12 37.58 10.67
C GLU A 244 -19.27 37.70 11.69
N GLU A 245 -19.99 36.62 11.95
CA GLU A 245 -21.05 36.57 12.97
C GLU A 245 -20.53 36.83 14.39
N ASN A 246 -19.30 36.42 14.70
CA ASN A 246 -18.71 36.67 16.02
C ASN A 246 -18.20 38.11 16.18
N ASP A 247 -17.65 38.71 15.13
CA ASP A 247 -17.10 40.08 15.18
C ASP A 247 -18.21 41.14 15.29
N GLY A 248 -19.40 40.87 14.74
CA GLY A 248 -20.57 41.76 14.78
C GLY A 248 -21.32 41.80 16.11
N VAL A 249 -20.88 41.07 17.14
CA VAL A 249 -21.53 41.00 18.47
C VAL A 249 -20.84 41.94 19.49
N ASN A 250 -19.91 42.80 19.04
CA ASN A 250 -19.25 43.80 19.90
C ASN A 250 -20.10 45.05 20.14
#